data_AF-A0A1J4XJ38-F1
#
_entry.id   AF-A0A1J4XJ38-F1
#
_cell.length_a   1.000
_cell.length_b   1.000
_cell.length_c   1.000
_cell.angle_alpha   90.00
_cell.angle_beta   90.00
_cell.angle_gamma   90.00
#
_symmetry.space_group_name_H-M   'P 1'
#
loop_
_entity.id
_entity.type
_entity.pdbx_description
1 polymer ?
#
loop_
_entity_poly.entity_id
_entity_poly.type
_entity_poly.pdbx_seq_one_letter_code
_entity_poly.pdbx_strand_id
1 'polypeptide(L)'
;MVQETIKCYRCGSQDVVKNGKAPNGKQKYKCNACGKQSRENPSENGYSEQKREKILKAYGERSCLRGLQRVFGVAPKTVIEWLKKKPRT
;
A
#
# COMPACT_ATOMS: atom_id res chain seq x y z
N MET A 1 -18.61 -20.91 14.93
CA MET A 1 -17.56 -20.72 13.91
C MET A 1 -17.81 -19.38 13.25
N VAL A 2 -16.94 -18.39 13.47
CA VAL A 2 -17.13 -17.04 12.90
C VAL A 2 -16.66 -17.09 11.45
N GLN A 3 -17.59 -16.99 10.50
CA GLN A 3 -17.26 -16.86 9.08
C GLN A 3 -16.84 -15.41 8.85
N GLU A 4 -15.57 -15.17 8.52
CA GLU A 4 -15.11 -13.85 8.09
C GLU A 4 -15.66 -13.56 6.69
N THR A 5 -16.69 -12.70 6.61
CA THR A 5 -17.31 -12.29 5.34
C THR A 5 -16.39 -11.30 4.61
N ILE A 6 -15.62 -11.80 3.66
CA ILE A 6 -14.72 -10.98 2.83
C ILE A 6 -15.56 -10.19 1.82
N LYS A 7 -15.62 -8.87 2.01
CA LYS A 7 -16.26 -7.95 1.08
C LYS A 7 -15.25 -7.41 0.08
N CYS A 8 -15.70 -7.12 -1.13
CA CYS A 8 -14.87 -6.44 -2.11
C CYS A 8 -14.57 -5.00 -1.65
N TYR A 9 -13.29 -4.66 -1.51
CA TYR A 9 -12.86 -3.30 -1.15
C TYR A 9 -13.27 -2.22 -2.18
N ARG A 10 -13.65 -2.62 -3.40
CA ARG A 10 -13.93 -1.68 -4.49
C ARG A 10 -15.42 -1.39 -4.64
N CYS A 11 -16.26 -2.41 -4.61
CA CYS A 11 -17.71 -2.26 -4.83
C CYS A 11 -18.56 -2.67 -3.61
N GLY A 12 -17.96 -3.17 -2.53
CA GLY A 12 -18.68 -3.60 -1.32
C GLY A 12 -19.44 -4.92 -1.46
N SER A 13 -19.47 -5.53 -2.65
CA SER A 13 -20.16 -6.80 -2.87
C SER A 13 -19.57 -7.94 -2.03
N GLN A 14 -20.43 -8.84 -1.57
CA GLN A 14 -20.08 -10.08 -0.87
C GLN A 14 -19.76 -11.22 -1.85
N ASP A 15 -19.99 -11.00 -3.14
CA ASP A 15 -19.73 -11.99 -4.18
C ASP A 15 -18.22 -12.06 -4.49
N VAL A 16 -17.48 -12.65 -3.55
CA VAL A 16 -16.03 -12.77 -3.56
C VAL A 16 -15.64 -14.24 -3.40
N VAL A 17 -14.94 -14.78 -4.40
CA VAL A 17 -14.53 -16.18 -4.47
C VAL A 17 -13.01 -16.33 -4.33
N LYS A 18 -12.57 -17.48 -3.80
CA LYS A 18 -11.15 -17.85 -3.75
C LYS A 18 -10.62 -18.08 -5.16
N ASN A 19 -9.56 -17.37 -5.55
CA ASN A 19 -8.97 -17.39 -6.89
C ASN A 19 -7.52 -17.91 -6.89
N GLY A 20 -7.32 -19.08 -6.29
CA GLY A 20 -6.00 -19.70 -6.11
C GLY A 20 -5.09 -18.94 -5.13
N LYS A 21 -3.80 -19.31 -5.07
CA LYS A 21 -2.80 -18.69 -4.19
C LYS A 21 -1.78 -17.89 -5.01
N ALA A 22 -1.20 -16.86 -4.39
CA ALA A 22 -0.09 -16.11 -4.95
C ALA A 22 1.25 -16.87 -4.75
N PRO A 23 2.32 -16.54 -5.49
CA PRO A 23 3.62 -17.21 -5.34
C PRO A 23 4.19 -17.14 -3.91
N ASN A 24 3.80 -16.12 -3.16
CA ASN A 24 4.14 -15.95 -1.74
C ASN A 24 3.17 -16.69 -0.78
N GLY A 25 2.39 -17.65 -1.28
CA GLY A 25 1.46 -18.47 -0.50
C GLY A 25 0.14 -17.82 -0.12
N LYS A 26 0.01 -16.48 -0.23
CA LYS A 26 -1.19 -15.74 0.17
C LYS A 26 -2.40 -16.12 -0.66
N GLN A 27 -3.56 -16.30 -0.04
CA GLN A 27 -4.81 -16.57 -0.75
C GLN A 27 -5.18 -15.38 -1.64
N LYS A 28 -5.57 -15.62 -2.89
CA LYS A 28 -6.18 -14.59 -3.76
C LYS A 28 -7.69 -14.69 -3.68
N TYR A 29 -8.36 -13.57 -3.81
CA TYR A 29 -9.79 -13.47 -3.94
C TYR A 29 -10.13 -12.71 -5.22
N LYS A 30 -11.26 -13.05 -5.84
CA LYS A 30 -11.81 -12.36 -7.00
C LYS A 30 -13.26 -12.02 -6.71
N CYS A 31 -13.63 -10.77 -6.92
CA CYS A 31 -15.03 -10.36 -6.89
C CYS A 31 -15.66 -10.64 -8.25
N ASN A 32 -16.79 -11.35 -8.31
CA ASN A 32 -17.48 -11.57 -9.58
C ASN A 32 -18.31 -10.35 -9.99
N ALA A 33 -18.79 -9.54 -9.03
CA ALA A 33 -19.58 -8.36 -9.34
C ALA A 33 -18.79 -7.26 -10.07
N CYS A 34 -17.51 -7.06 -9.75
CA CYS A 34 -16.67 -6.04 -10.40
C CYS A 34 -15.42 -6.59 -11.09
N GLY A 35 -15.19 -7.91 -11.06
CA GLY A 35 -14.03 -8.57 -11.64
C GLY A 35 -12.70 -8.31 -10.93
N LYS A 36 -12.64 -7.42 -9.93
CA LYS A 36 -11.39 -7.07 -9.22
C LYS A 36 -10.88 -8.20 -8.36
N GLN A 37 -9.56 -8.28 -8.26
CA GLN A 37 -8.86 -9.24 -7.42
C GLN A 37 -8.26 -8.55 -6.19
N SER A 38 -8.25 -9.27 -5.08
CA SER A 38 -7.55 -8.90 -3.84
C SER A 38 -6.71 -10.09 -3.37
N ARG A 39 -5.78 -9.82 -2.44
CA ARG A 39 -5.00 -10.84 -1.74
C ARG A 39 -5.40 -10.83 -0.28
N GLU A 40 -5.33 -11.98 0.36
CA GLU A 40 -5.34 -12.15 1.81
C GLU A 40 -4.19 -11.36 2.40
N ASN A 41 -4.48 -10.56 3.43
CA ASN A 41 -3.52 -9.63 4.05
C ASN A 41 -2.69 -8.89 2.99
N PRO A 42 -3.34 -8.01 2.19
CA PRO A 42 -2.62 -7.23 1.21
C PRO A 42 -1.60 -6.39 1.98
N SER A 43 -0.32 -6.71 1.81
CA SER A 43 0.74 -5.85 2.29
C SER A 43 0.60 -4.54 1.53
N GLU A 44 0.66 -3.41 2.23
CA GLU A 44 0.90 -2.12 1.58
C GLU A 44 2.11 -2.32 0.65
N ASN A 45 1.89 -2.23 -0.66
CA ASN A 45 2.99 -2.31 -1.62
C ASN A 45 3.82 -1.03 -1.45
N GLY A 46 4.86 -1.09 -0.62
CA GLY A 46 5.82 -0.01 -0.44
C GLY A 46 5.95 0.46 1.01
N TYR A 47 6.03 1.78 1.17
CA TYR A 47 6.16 2.45 2.47
C TYR A 47 4.78 2.62 3.08
N SER A 48 4.59 2.20 4.33
CA SER A 48 3.36 2.50 5.06
C SER A 48 3.13 4.01 5.13
N GLU A 49 1.88 4.45 5.22
CA GLU A 49 1.55 5.88 5.35
C GLU A 49 2.32 6.53 6.51
N GLN A 50 2.42 5.84 7.64
CA GLN A 50 3.18 6.27 8.82
C GLN A 50 4.67 6.46 8.50
N LYS A 51 5.28 5.52 7.77
CA LYS A 51 6.70 5.61 7.38
C LYS A 51 6.93 6.73 6.37
N ARG A 52 6.01 6.90 5.41
CA ARG A 52 6.04 8.00 4.44
C ARG A 52 5.96 9.35 5.13
N GLU A 53 5.04 9.52 6.08
CA GLU A 53 4.87 10.76 6.83
C GLU A 53 6.12 11.11 7.63
N LYS A 54 6.71 10.14 8.34
CA LYS A 54 7.95 10.31 9.10
C LYS A 54 9.11 10.79 8.21
N ILE A 55 9.27 10.21 7.02
CA ILE A 55 10.31 10.61 6.06
C ILE A 55 10.06 12.03 5.53
N LEU A 56 8.81 12.37 5.22
CA LEU A 56 8.46 13.72 4.75
C LEU A 56 8.65 14.78 5.82
N LYS A 57 8.38 14.46 7.09
CA LYS A 57 8.65 15.35 8.23
C LYS A 57 10.16 15.58 8.39
N ALA A 58 10.95 14.52 8.33
CA ALA A 58 12.42 14.61 8.37
C ALA A 58 12.99 15.46 7.21
N TYR A 59 12.40 15.36 6.01
CA TYR A 59 12.74 16.26 4.90
C TYR A 59 12.41 17.73 5.22
N GLY A 60 11.25 17.98 5.84
CA GLY A 60 10.84 19.32 6.30
C GLY A 60 11.79 19.94 7.32
N GLU A 61 12.43 19.13 8.16
CA GLU A 61 13.50 19.52 9.09
C GLU A 61 14.85 19.78 8.39
N ARG A 62 14.84 20.00 7.07
CA ARG A 62 15.99 20.25 6.19
C ARG A 62 16.98 19.09 6.04
N SER A 63 16.54 17.85 6.30
CA SER A 63 17.35 16.67 5.95
C SER A 63 17.52 16.56 4.43
N CYS A 64 18.77 16.40 3.97
CA CYS A 64 19.03 16.20 2.55
C CYS A 64 18.54 14.81 2.07
N LEU A 65 18.21 14.68 0.78
CA LEU A 65 17.70 13.43 0.20
C LEU A 65 18.65 12.23 0.41
N ARG A 66 19.96 12.46 0.31
CA ARG A 66 20.99 11.43 0.60
C ARG A 66 21.04 11.07 2.09
N GLY A 67 20.76 12.02 2.98
CA GLY A 67 20.60 11.76 4.41
C GLY A 67 19.39 10.87 4.68
N LEU A 68 18.25 11.16 4.05
CA LEU A 68 17.05 10.33 4.17
C LEU A 68 17.27 8.92 3.64
N GLN A 69 18.01 8.76 2.55
CA GLN A 69 18.39 7.44 2.04
C GLN A 69 19.21 6.64 3.06
N ARG A 70 20.21 7.26 3.70
CA ARG A 70 21.03 6.60 4.72
C ARG A 70 20.24 6.24 5.98
N VAL A 71 19.34 7.11 6.43
CA VAL A 71 18.58 6.92 7.69
C VAL A 71 17.38 5.98 7.50
N PHE A 72 16.64 6.12 6.40
CA PHE A 72 15.36 5.43 6.22
C PHE A 72 15.38 4.33 5.15
N GLY A 73 16.49 4.19 4.41
CA GLY A 73 16.59 3.26 3.27
C GLY A 73 15.66 3.64 2.12
N VAL A 74 15.27 4.91 2.03
CA VAL A 74 14.37 5.40 0.98
C VAL A 74 15.14 5.89 -0.23
N ALA A 75 14.75 5.47 -1.42
CA ALA A 75 15.37 5.98 -2.64
C ALA A 75 15.03 7.49 -2.79
N PRO A 76 16.02 8.35 -3.10
CA PRO A 76 15.80 9.79 -3.29
C PRO A 76 14.69 10.11 -4.29
N LYS A 77 14.62 9.33 -5.37
CA LYS A 77 13.58 9.44 -6.41
C LYS A 77 12.17 9.29 -5.83
N THR A 78 11.97 8.32 -4.94
CA THR A 78 10.69 8.07 -4.27
C THR A 78 10.23 9.28 -3.45
N VAL A 79 11.15 9.91 -2.72
CA VAL A 79 10.85 11.11 -1.92
C VAL A 79 10.47 12.28 -2.84
N ILE A 80 11.19 12.48 -3.95
CA ILE A 80 10.87 13.52 -4.94
C ILE A 80 9.47 13.31 -5.52
N GLU A 81 9.10 12.08 -5.87
CA GLU A 81 7.75 11.77 -6.37
C GLU A 81 6.67 12.05 -5.34
N TRP A 82 6.91 11.78 -4.05
CA TRP A 82 5.97 12.13 -2.99
C TRP A 82 5.78 13.64 -2.84
N LEU A 83 6.86 14.42 -2.99
CA LEU A 83 6.79 15.88 -2.94
C LEU A 83 6.02 16.45 -4.14
N LYS A 84 6.21 15.89 -5.34
CA LYS A 84 5.46 16.30 -6.55
C LYS A 84 3.96 16.01 -6.45
N LYS A 85 3.58 14.93 -5.77
CA LYS A 85 2.17 14.53 -5.58
C LYS A 85 1.44 15.35 -4.52
N LYS A 86 2.13 16.13 -3.68
CA LYS A 86 1.45 17.05 -2.77
C LYS A 86 0.86 18.20 -3.60
N PRO A 87 -0.47 18.43 -3.61
CA PRO A 87 -1.01 19.63 -4.21
C PRO A 87 -0.37 20.83 -3.50
N ARG A 88 0.05 21.83 -4.28
CA ARG A 88 0.45 23.12 -3.70
C ARG A 88 -0.81 23.71 -3.09
N THR A 89 -0.88 23.69 -1.76
CA THR A 89 -1.87 24.48 -1.00
C THR A 89 -1.66 25.95 -1.31
#